data_AF-A0A935TY41-F1
#
_entry.id   AF-A0A935TY41-F1
#
_cell.length_a   1.000
_cell.length_b   1.000
_cell.length_c   1.000
_cell.angle_alpha   90.00
_cell.angle_beta   90.00
_cell.angle_gamma   90.00
#
_symmetry.space_group_name_H-M   'P 1'
#
loop_
_entity.id
_entity.type
_entity.pdbx_description
1 polymer ?
#
loop_
_entity_poly.entity_id
_entity_poly.type
_entity_poly.pdbx_seq_one_letter_code
_entity_poly.pdbx_strand_id
1 'polypeptide(L)'
;MWNRQVRLASALTLAVSMSCAAGAAGFVVSGLVAKKVGSDLIEDARNAGAQLLAEGRETANAAIIRAGNELTVAADASARIAGSEANRVVERMSEQNRRLLQGLYDLQSRAASLSRDAFRFKDEAALDLRAMFATLPLVGETFFIQRIEGITQIEQDADYLLEVMGVGLGPDSGDSRSEVRIKIGESMVTDARIERVRAHIASIRIPAARLRPLVADKEVVLVSASFEIKRSTREGAWLWKKWRTRSYSVPFAIALYSRYAGSGATEAKQPRYGWVRVDPERAATTTGNHHCESNCRHERTRTGYSLTIKVPSTQQSPPISNDRRLRKPVLRCISGPCGGWHKVKTVYLSEGNSRATGKFDVWSRPTEWELTAQVESYQMVGETTVPGMFELYYERTTTIEVPAEATFVKISGQLVTKQRFELVVGETITGPVQVTLDTRGQPGPRRITLRAAPPQ
;
A
#
# COMPACT_ATOMS: atom_id res chain seq x y z
N MET A 1 24.57 -28.59 -21.28
CA MET A 1 23.53 -27.81 -20.56
C MET A 1 23.29 -28.27 -19.12
N TRP A 2 23.36 -29.57 -18.80
CA TRP A 2 23.13 -30.09 -17.44
C TRP A 2 24.12 -29.59 -16.35
N ASN A 3 25.39 -29.36 -16.70
CA ASN A 3 26.42 -28.92 -15.75
C ASN A 3 26.27 -27.47 -15.24
N ARG A 4 25.44 -26.63 -15.88
CA ARG A 4 25.15 -25.26 -15.39
C ARG A 4 24.05 -25.24 -14.35
N GLN A 5 23.04 -26.11 -14.46
CA GLN A 5 21.91 -26.16 -13.51
C GLN A 5 22.32 -26.77 -12.16
N VAL A 6 23.22 -27.78 -12.17
CA VAL A 6 23.77 -28.36 -10.94
C VAL A 6 24.64 -27.35 -10.18
N ARG A 7 25.40 -26.51 -10.89
CA ARG A 7 26.20 -25.43 -10.26
C ARG A 7 25.32 -24.33 -9.64
N LEU A 8 24.18 -24.01 -10.26
CA LEU A 8 23.21 -23.06 -9.71
C LEU A 8 22.54 -23.60 -8.44
N ALA A 9 22.17 -24.89 -8.43
CA ALA A 9 21.58 -25.55 -7.27
C ALA A 9 22.58 -25.65 -6.11
N SER A 10 23.83 -26.05 -6.37
CA SER A 10 24.88 -26.14 -5.33
C SER A 10 25.29 -24.79 -4.76
N ALA A 11 25.27 -23.72 -5.57
CA ALA A 11 25.51 -22.35 -5.09
C ALA A 11 24.37 -21.84 -4.19
N LEU A 12 23.12 -22.21 -4.50
CA LEU A 12 21.97 -21.90 -3.64
C LEU A 12 22.06 -22.59 -2.27
N THR A 13 22.50 -23.85 -2.22
CA THR A 13 22.59 -24.61 -0.96
C THR A 13 23.78 -24.16 -0.08
N LEU A 14 24.88 -23.68 -0.68
CA LEU A 14 26.01 -23.11 0.07
C LEU A 14 25.71 -21.73 0.65
N ALA A 15 24.94 -20.89 -0.06
CA ALA A 15 24.56 -19.56 0.42
C ALA A 15 23.62 -19.61 1.64
N VAL A 16 22.76 -20.63 1.73
CA VAL A 16 21.83 -20.82 2.86
C VAL A 16 22.51 -21.43 4.10
N SER A 17 23.66 -22.09 3.95
CA SER A 17 24.36 -22.76 5.06
C SER A 17 25.43 -21.89 5.75
N MET A 18 25.95 -20.84 5.10
CA MET A 18 26.97 -19.97 5.71
C MET A 18 26.42 -18.88 6.65
N SER A 19 25.09 -18.72 6.77
CA SER A 19 24.47 -17.72 7.65
C SER A 19 24.47 -18.08 9.14
N CYS A 20 24.93 -19.27 9.53
CA CYS A 20 24.93 -19.72 10.92
C CYS A 20 26.27 -19.63 11.67
N ALA A 21 27.36 -19.13 11.05
CA ALA A 21 28.66 -19.08 11.73
C ALA A 21 29.57 -17.92 11.28
N ALA A 22 29.36 -16.70 11.78
CA ALA A 22 30.42 -15.70 11.92
C ALA A 22 29.97 -14.47 12.73
N GLY A 23 30.80 -14.03 13.69
CA GLY A 23 30.62 -12.79 14.46
C GLY A 23 30.77 -11.51 13.62
N ALA A 24 30.74 -10.35 14.28
CA ALA A 24 30.48 -9.01 13.72
C ALA A 24 31.27 -8.55 12.46
N ALA A 25 32.39 -9.17 12.09
CA ALA A 25 33.08 -8.92 10.82
C ALA A 25 32.46 -9.70 9.62
N GLY A 26 31.75 -10.79 9.89
CA GLY A 26 31.07 -11.63 8.89
C GLY A 26 29.81 -11.00 8.31
N PHE A 27 29.16 -10.06 9.02
CA PHE A 27 27.94 -9.39 8.56
C PHE A 27 28.16 -8.43 7.37
N VAL A 28 29.34 -7.81 7.28
CA VAL A 28 29.66 -6.89 6.19
C VAL A 28 30.02 -7.67 4.91
N VAL A 29 30.73 -8.79 5.05
CA VAL A 29 31.10 -9.66 3.93
C VAL A 29 29.91 -10.51 3.47
N SER A 30 29.07 -11.02 4.38
CA SER A 30 27.84 -11.73 4.02
C SER A 30 26.80 -10.79 3.39
N GLY A 31 26.73 -9.53 3.84
CA GLY A 31 25.91 -8.49 3.20
C GLY A 31 26.41 -8.11 1.79
N LEU A 32 27.72 -8.05 1.56
CA LEU A 32 28.32 -7.78 0.24
C LEU A 32 28.25 -8.99 -0.70
N VAL A 33 28.40 -10.21 -0.19
CA VAL A 33 28.26 -11.46 -0.97
C VAL A 33 26.79 -11.74 -1.27
N ALA A 34 25.86 -11.51 -0.35
CA ALA A 34 24.42 -11.59 -0.62
C ALA A 34 23.95 -10.48 -1.57
N LYS A 35 24.55 -9.28 -1.50
CA LYS A 35 24.31 -8.18 -2.46
C LYS A 35 24.83 -8.52 -3.84
N LYS A 36 26.03 -9.11 -3.95
CA LYS A 36 26.62 -9.53 -5.23
C LYS A 36 25.87 -10.71 -5.83
N VAL A 37 25.59 -11.75 -5.04
CA VAL A 37 24.78 -12.91 -5.50
C VAL A 37 23.36 -12.48 -5.84
N GLY A 38 22.76 -11.55 -5.08
CA GLY A 38 21.45 -10.99 -5.36
C GLY A 38 21.43 -10.08 -6.59
N SER A 39 22.44 -9.22 -6.78
CA SER A 39 22.56 -8.37 -7.98
C SER A 39 22.82 -9.20 -9.22
N ASP A 40 23.69 -10.20 -9.12
CA ASP A 40 24.03 -11.09 -10.24
C ASP A 40 22.81 -11.94 -10.62
N LEU A 41 22.00 -12.42 -9.66
CA LEU A 41 20.74 -13.12 -9.96
C LEU A 41 19.67 -12.21 -10.60
N ILE A 42 19.58 -10.96 -10.15
CA ILE A 42 18.64 -9.97 -10.71
C ILE A 42 19.08 -9.60 -12.12
N GLU A 43 20.38 -9.43 -12.35
CA GLU A 43 20.95 -9.13 -13.66
C GLU A 43 20.81 -10.32 -14.61
N ASP A 44 21.04 -11.54 -14.14
CA ASP A 44 20.78 -12.77 -14.89
C ASP A 44 19.29 -12.92 -15.24
N ALA A 45 18.38 -12.60 -14.31
CA ALA A 45 16.94 -12.62 -14.57
C ALA A 45 16.52 -11.53 -15.59
N ARG A 46 17.11 -10.34 -15.54
CA ARG A 46 16.91 -9.29 -16.56
C ARG A 46 17.45 -9.70 -17.92
N ASN A 47 18.65 -10.29 -17.97
CA ASN A 47 19.27 -10.76 -19.20
C ASN A 47 18.48 -11.92 -19.81
N ALA A 48 18.00 -12.86 -19.00
CA ALA A 48 17.10 -13.93 -19.42
C ALA A 48 15.74 -13.38 -19.89
N GLY A 49 15.17 -12.39 -19.19
CA GLY A 49 13.94 -11.71 -19.61
C GLY A 49 14.11 -11.02 -20.96
N ALA A 50 15.21 -10.30 -21.16
CA ALA A 50 15.56 -9.66 -22.42
C ALA A 50 15.79 -10.66 -23.56
N GLN A 51 16.44 -11.80 -23.28
CA GLN A 51 16.61 -12.89 -24.25
C GLN A 51 15.28 -13.52 -24.64
N LEU A 52 14.41 -13.82 -23.67
CA LEU A 52 13.06 -14.35 -23.94
C LEU A 52 12.22 -13.34 -24.74
N LEU A 53 12.33 -12.04 -24.45
CA LEU A 53 11.67 -11.01 -25.25
C LEU A 53 12.20 -10.95 -26.68
N ALA A 54 13.51 -11.08 -26.87
CA ALA A 54 14.12 -11.12 -28.20
C ALA A 54 13.67 -12.37 -29.00
N GLU A 55 13.74 -13.55 -28.38
CA GLU A 55 13.31 -14.82 -28.96
C GLU A 55 11.80 -14.85 -29.25
N GLY A 56 10.99 -14.35 -28.31
CA GLY A 56 9.54 -14.25 -28.47
C GLY A 56 9.15 -13.28 -29.59
N ARG A 57 9.92 -12.21 -29.82
CA ARG A 57 9.71 -11.29 -30.95
C ARG A 57 10.13 -11.91 -32.27
N GLU A 58 11.25 -12.63 -32.30
CA GLU A 58 11.73 -13.33 -33.49
C GLU A 58 10.78 -14.46 -33.93
N THR A 59 10.17 -15.15 -32.97
CA THR A 59 9.24 -16.27 -33.20
C THR A 59 7.77 -15.85 -33.22
N ALA A 60 7.46 -14.56 -33.01
CA ALA A 60 6.10 -14.03 -32.82
C ALA A 60 5.27 -14.77 -31.75
N ASN A 61 5.92 -15.36 -30.74
CA ASN A 61 5.28 -16.17 -29.72
C ASN A 61 4.89 -15.31 -28.50
N ALA A 62 3.60 -14.98 -28.40
CA ALA A 62 3.04 -14.15 -27.34
C ALA A 62 3.27 -14.72 -25.92
N ALA A 63 3.36 -16.04 -25.76
CA ALA A 63 3.63 -16.66 -24.46
C ALA A 63 5.08 -16.45 -24.00
N ILE A 64 6.04 -16.51 -24.93
CA ILE A 64 7.46 -16.23 -24.64
C ILE A 64 7.66 -14.74 -24.36
N ILE A 65 6.99 -13.86 -25.11
CA ILE A 65 7.00 -12.41 -24.85
C ILE A 65 6.43 -12.10 -23.46
N ARG A 66 5.31 -12.72 -23.10
CA ARG A 66 4.70 -12.57 -21.77
C ARG A 66 5.65 -13.07 -20.67
N ALA A 67 6.26 -14.23 -20.84
CA ALA A 67 7.22 -14.78 -19.87
C ALA A 67 8.44 -13.85 -19.70
N GLY A 68 8.98 -13.29 -20.79
CA GLY A 68 10.08 -12.33 -20.74
C GLY A 68 9.70 -11.01 -20.03
N ASN A 69 8.48 -10.51 -20.25
CA ASN A 69 7.95 -9.33 -19.53
C ASN A 69 7.76 -9.61 -18.04
N GLU A 70 7.11 -10.74 -17.69
CA GLU A 70 6.89 -11.13 -16.29
C GLU A 70 8.21 -11.34 -15.54
N LEU A 71 9.22 -11.94 -16.18
CA LEU A 71 10.54 -12.14 -15.60
C LEU A 71 11.30 -10.82 -15.39
N THR A 72 11.19 -9.88 -16.34
CA THR A 72 11.79 -8.54 -16.22
C THR A 72 11.15 -7.76 -15.07
N VAL A 73 9.82 -7.76 -14.98
CA VAL A 73 9.07 -7.11 -13.90
C VAL A 73 9.39 -7.74 -12.54
N ALA A 74 9.51 -9.07 -12.46
CA ALA A 74 9.90 -9.78 -11.24
C ALA A 74 11.34 -9.45 -10.81
N ALA A 75 12.27 -9.35 -11.76
CA ALA A 75 13.64 -8.93 -11.51
C ALA A 75 13.70 -7.48 -11.00
N ASP A 76 12.92 -6.58 -11.59
CA ASP A 76 12.84 -5.18 -11.16
C ASP A 76 12.17 -5.02 -9.79
N ALA A 77 11.12 -5.79 -9.50
CA ALA A 77 10.51 -5.82 -8.17
C ALA A 77 11.48 -6.36 -7.12
N SER A 78 12.24 -7.41 -7.45
CA SER A 78 13.29 -7.98 -6.58
C SER A 78 14.42 -6.98 -6.35
N ALA A 79 14.80 -6.20 -7.37
CA ALA A 79 15.76 -5.11 -7.27
C ALA A 79 15.26 -3.98 -6.36
N ARG A 80 13.96 -3.65 -6.40
CA ARG A 80 13.36 -2.63 -5.52
C ARG A 80 13.32 -3.11 -4.06
N ILE A 81 13.00 -4.38 -3.81
CA ILE A 81 12.99 -4.98 -2.46
C ILE A 81 14.42 -5.07 -1.90
N ALA A 82 15.37 -5.52 -2.72
CA ALA A 82 16.80 -5.47 -2.36
C ALA A 82 17.27 -4.02 -2.12
N GLY A 83 16.72 -3.07 -2.88
CA GLY A 83 16.95 -1.64 -2.74
C GLY A 83 16.36 -1.02 -1.46
N SER A 84 15.19 -1.46 -0.99
CA SER A 84 14.60 -0.95 0.26
C SER A 84 15.37 -1.39 1.50
N GLU A 85 15.85 -2.64 1.49
CA GLU A 85 16.70 -3.16 2.57
C GLU A 85 18.10 -2.53 2.52
N ALA A 86 18.60 -2.26 1.31
CA ALA A 86 19.82 -1.47 1.11
C ALA A 86 19.63 -0.03 1.64
N ASN A 87 18.54 0.67 1.34
CA ASN A 87 18.28 2.03 1.81
C ASN A 87 18.36 2.15 3.35
N ARG A 88 17.86 1.15 4.07
CA ARG A 88 17.98 1.06 5.54
C ARG A 88 19.42 0.96 6.03
N VAL A 89 20.30 0.31 5.26
CA VAL A 89 21.74 0.23 5.52
C VAL A 89 22.44 1.52 5.10
N VAL A 90 22.05 2.13 3.98
CA VAL A 90 22.59 3.38 3.42
C VAL A 90 22.31 4.59 4.31
N GLU A 91 21.16 4.62 4.99
CA GLU A 91 20.86 5.62 6.01
C GLU A 91 21.84 5.58 7.19
N ARG A 92 22.49 4.45 7.44
CA ARG A 92 23.51 4.30 8.49
C ARG A 92 24.95 4.43 7.97
N MET A 93 25.13 4.60 6.65
CA MET A 93 26.45 4.72 6.03
C MET A 93 26.99 6.14 6.10
N SER A 94 28.31 6.26 6.22
CA SER A 94 29.03 7.54 6.15
C SER A 94 28.79 8.26 4.82
N GLU A 95 28.92 9.58 4.82
CA GLU A 95 28.61 10.45 3.68
C GLU A 95 29.40 10.07 2.41
N GLN A 96 30.63 9.60 2.57
CA GLN A 96 31.48 9.11 1.47
C GLN A 96 30.88 7.87 0.77
N ASN A 97 30.28 6.95 1.54
CA ASN A 97 29.66 5.73 1.01
C ASN A 97 28.30 6.01 0.34
N ARG A 98 27.56 7.03 0.83
CA ARG A 98 26.34 7.51 0.16
C ARG A 98 26.65 8.10 -1.23
N ARG A 99 27.71 8.90 -1.35
CA ARG A 99 28.15 9.46 -2.65
C ARG A 99 28.56 8.36 -3.64
N LEU A 100 29.21 7.29 -3.16
CA LEU A 100 29.58 6.14 -4.00
C LEU A 100 28.35 5.39 -4.53
N LEU A 101 27.32 5.21 -3.69
CA LEU A 101 26.07 4.55 -4.07
C LEU A 101 25.21 5.40 -5.01
N GLN A 102 25.20 6.71 -4.82
CA GLN A 102 24.58 7.64 -5.77
C GLN A 102 25.28 7.56 -7.14
N GLY A 103 26.61 7.48 -7.15
CA GLY A 103 27.38 7.21 -8.36
C GLY A 103 27.07 5.85 -9.01
N LEU A 104 26.79 4.81 -8.23
CA LEU A 104 26.37 3.51 -8.73
C LEU A 104 24.94 3.51 -9.29
N TYR A 105 24.02 4.26 -8.70
CA TYR A 105 22.67 4.46 -9.24
C TYR A 105 22.68 5.27 -10.53
N ASP A 106 23.54 6.30 -10.59
CA ASP A 106 23.80 7.06 -11.82
C ASP A 106 24.44 6.17 -12.89
N LEU A 107 25.35 5.26 -12.51
CA LEU A 107 25.89 4.25 -13.43
C LEU A 107 24.84 3.24 -13.89
N GLN A 108 23.95 2.79 -13.00
CA GLN A 108 22.87 1.85 -13.34
C GLN A 108 21.84 2.48 -14.28
N SER A 109 21.42 3.73 -14.01
CA SER A 109 20.51 4.46 -14.89
C SER A 109 21.15 4.75 -16.24
N ARG A 110 22.45 5.08 -16.28
CA ARG A 110 23.25 5.18 -17.52
C ARG A 110 23.41 3.83 -18.23
N ALA A 111 23.50 2.71 -17.51
CA ALA A 111 23.55 1.38 -18.10
C ALA A 111 22.19 0.99 -18.72
N ALA A 112 21.07 1.35 -18.06
CA ALA A 112 19.73 1.14 -18.61
C ALA A 112 19.47 2.01 -19.85
N SER A 113 19.94 3.27 -19.87
CA SER A 113 19.89 4.09 -21.09
C SER A 113 20.79 3.52 -22.18
N LEU A 114 22.02 3.10 -21.84
CA LEU A 114 22.96 2.51 -22.79
C LEU A 114 22.41 1.22 -23.43
N SER A 115 21.74 0.37 -22.65
CA SER A 115 21.08 -0.83 -23.17
C SER A 115 19.97 -0.48 -24.15
N ARG A 116 19.08 0.46 -23.80
CA ARG A 116 18.03 0.96 -24.72
C ARG A 116 18.62 1.56 -25.99
N ASP A 117 19.67 2.37 -25.86
CA ASP A 117 20.38 2.99 -26.98
C ASP A 117 21.07 1.94 -27.85
N ALA A 118 21.66 0.89 -27.26
CA ALA A 118 22.27 -0.22 -28.00
C ALA A 118 21.22 -1.05 -28.76
N PHE A 119 20.07 -1.35 -28.15
CA PHE A 119 18.97 -2.02 -28.85
C PHE A 119 18.40 -1.14 -29.97
N ARG A 120 18.29 0.16 -29.73
CA ARG A 120 17.86 1.13 -30.75
C ARG A 120 18.85 1.20 -31.90
N PHE A 121 20.14 1.29 -31.61
CA PHE A 121 21.20 1.27 -32.62
C PHE A 121 21.19 -0.01 -33.44
N LYS A 122 21.03 -1.18 -32.79
CA LYS A 122 20.88 -2.47 -33.49
C LYS A 122 19.70 -2.45 -34.45
N ASP A 123 18.56 -1.94 -34.01
CA ASP A 123 17.34 -1.87 -34.84
C ASP A 123 17.49 -0.86 -35.99
N GLU A 124 18.06 0.32 -35.73
CA GLU A 124 18.36 1.33 -36.76
C GLU A 124 19.34 0.77 -37.81
N ALA A 125 20.43 0.12 -37.37
CA ALA A 125 21.39 -0.52 -38.28
C ALA A 125 20.77 -1.66 -39.10
N ALA A 126 19.88 -2.47 -38.50
CA ALA A 126 19.15 -3.51 -39.22
C ALA A 126 18.21 -2.91 -40.29
N LEU A 127 17.55 -1.80 -39.96
CA LEU A 127 16.69 -1.05 -40.88
C LEU A 127 17.49 -0.40 -42.00
N ASP A 128 18.67 0.16 -41.73
CA ASP A 128 19.58 0.72 -42.73
C ASP A 128 20.09 -0.35 -43.69
N LEU A 129 20.56 -1.48 -43.17
CA LEU A 129 20.98 -2.63 -44.00
C LEU A 129 19.82 -3.10 -44.89
N ARG A 130 18.62 -3.24 -44.34
CA ARG A 130 17.44 -3.62 -45.13
C ARG A 130 17.06 -2.57 -46.16
N ALA A 131 17.14 -1.28 -45.82
CA ALA A 131 16.88 -0.20 -46.76
C ALA A 131 17.89 -0.20 -47.91
N MET A 132 19.16 -0.52 -47.64
CA MET A 132 20.18 -0.71 -48.67
C MET A 132 19.85 -1.90 -49.57
N PHE A 133 19.55 -3.08 -49.00
CA PHE A 133 19.20 -4.27 -49.79
C PHE A 133 17.91 -4.11 -50.58
N ALA A 134 16.96 -3.32 -50.09
CA ALA A 134 15.72 -2.98 -50.79
C ALA A 134 15.93 -2.20 -52.10
N THR A 135 17.13 -1.66 -52.35
CA THR A 135 17.47 -1.03 -53.63
C THR A 135 17.94 -2.02 -54.69
N LEU A 136 18.23 -3.27 -54.32
CA LEU A 136 18.66 -4.29 -55.27
C LEU A 136 17.47 -4.80 -56.07
N PRO A 137 17.59 -4.88 -57.42
CA PRO A 137 16.58 -5.54 -58.22
C PRO A 137 16.49 -7.01 -57.78
N LEU A 138 15.26 -7.52 -57.57
CA LEU A 138 14.88 -8.87 -57.10
C LEU A 138 14.55 -9.04 -55.60
N VAL A 139 14.84 -8.06 -54.73
CA VAL A 139 14.41 -8.14 -53.32
C VAL A 139 12.96 -7.63 -53.20
N GLY A 140 12.01 -8.55 -53.00
CA GLY A 140 10.59 -8.25 -52.82
C GLY A 140 10.29 -7.52 -51.50
N GLU A 141 9.30 -6.62 -51.56
CA GLU A 141 8.78 -5.72 -50.51
C GLU A 141 9.80 -4.94 -49.66
N THR A 142 9.78 -3.60 -49.81
CA THR A 142 10.77 -2.69 -49.23
C THR A 142 10.32 -2.05 -47.91
N PHE A 143 9.15 -2.42 -47.38
CA PHE A 143 8.55 -1.83 -46.19
C PHE A 143 8.47 -2.86 -45.07
N PHE A 144 8.91 -2.47 -43.88
CA PHE A 144 8.92 -3.34 -42.71
C PHE A 144 8.87 -2.49 -41.44
N ILE A 145 8.04 -2.90 -40.48
CA ILE A 145 8.03 -2.35 -39.12
C ILE A 145 8.84 -3.29 -38.23
N GLN A 146 9.92 -2.77 -37.66
CA GLN A 146 10.80 -3.49 -36.74
C GLN A 146 10.25 -3.51 -35.33
N ARG A 147 9.72 -2.38 -34.85
CA ARG A 147 9.28 -2.23 -33.46
C ARG A 147 8.19 -1.19 -33.32
N ILE A 148 7.25 -1.44 -32.43
CA ILE A 148 6.24 -0.48 -31.96
C ILE A 148 6.39 -0.41 -30.44
N GLU A 149 6.71 0.78 -29.92
CA GLU A 149 6.80 1.05 -28.49
C GLU A 149 5.57 1.82 -28.02
N GLY A 150 5.29 1.75 -26.71
CA GLY A 150 4.10 2.39 -26.12
C GLY A 150 2.79 1.66 -26.39
N ILE A 151 2.80 0.40 -26.85
CA ILE A 151 1.56 -0.36 -27.04
C ILE A 151 0.81 -0.66 -25.73
N THR A 152 1.46 -0.46 -24.58
CA THR A 152 0.88 -0.67 -23.28
C THR A 152 0.68 0.66 -22.59
N GLN A 153 -0.56 0.96 -22.18
CA GLN A 153 -0.95 2.29 -21.70
C GLN A 153 -1.82 2.19 -20.44
N ILE A 154 -1.61 3.14 -19.52
CA ILE A 154 -2.44 3.35 -18.33
C ILE A 154 -3.31 4.58 -18.59
N GLU A 155 -4.52 4.66 -18.01
CA GLU A 155 -5.31 5.87 -18.14
C GLU A 155 -4.53 7.11 -17.65
N GLN A 156 -4.46 8.13 -18.50
CA GLN A 156 -3.84 9.40 -18.19
C GLN A 156 -4.57 10.54 -18.90
N ASP A 157 -4.43 11.76 -18.39
CA ASP A 157 -5.00 12.94 -19.02
C ASP A 157 -4.17 13.42 -20.23
N ALA A 158 -2.90 13.02 -20.30
CA ALA A 158 -1.99 13.35 -21.39
C ALA A 158 -2.18 12.45 -22.62
N ASP A 159 -1.78 12.94 -23.79
CA ASP A 159 -1.77 12.16 -25.03
C ASP A 159 -0.89 10.91 -24.89
N TYR A 160 -1.33 9.83 -25.51
CA TYR A 160 -0.63 8.55 -25.53
C TYR A 160 0.46 8.58 -26.60
N LEU A 161 1.68 8.22 -26.23
CA LEU A 161 2.82 8.21 -27.12
C LEU A 161 3.09 6.79 -27.64
N LEU A 162 3.03 6.63 -28.96
CA LEU A 162 3.56 5.45 -29.65
C LEU A 162 4.81 5.84 -30.42
N GLU A 163 5.86 5.03 -30.35
CA GLU A 163 7.01 5.16 -31.25
C GLU A 163 7.05 3.97 -32.20
N VAL A 164 7.07 4.26 -33.50
CA VAL A 164 7.09 3.24 -34.55
C VAL A 164 8.41 3.32 -35.27
N MET A 165 9.10 2.19 -35.34
CA MET A 165 10.36 2.05 -36.03
C MET A 165 10.23 1.13 -37.22
N GLY A 166 10.51 1.65 -38.41
CA GLY A 166 10.31 0.93 -39.65
C GLY A 166 10.85 1.67 -40.88
N VAL A 167 11.13 0.90 -41.93
CA VAL A 167 11.78 1.40 -43.14
C VAL A 167 10.92 2.49 -43.79
N GLY A 168 11.48 3.70 -43.89
CA GLY A 168 10.81 4.83 -44.54
C GLY A 168 9.80 5.58 -43.67
N LEU A 169 9.78 5.36 -42.35
CA LEU A 169 8.94 6.13 -41.41
C LEU A 169 9.58 7.44 -40.92
N GLY A 170 10.79 7.76 -41.39
CA GLY A 170 11.50 9.00 -41.05
C GLY A 170 11.10 10.22 -41.89
N PRO A 171 11.83 11.35 -41.74
CA PRO A 171 11.62 12.57 -42.52
C PRO A 171 11.55 12.29 -44.03
N ASP A 172 10.71 13.04 -44.73
CA ASP A 172 10.61 12.94 -46.19
C ASP A 172 11.98 13.22 -46.83
N SER A 173 12.35 12.41 -47.82
CA SER A 173 13.54 12.61 -48.63
C SER A 173 13.14 12.91 -50.09
N GLY A 174 14.10 13.32 -50.91
CA GLY A 174 13.86 13.58 -52.34
C GLY A 174 13.34 12.36 -53.11
N ASP A 175 13.60 11.15 -52.60
CA ASP A 175 13.28 9.88 -53.26
C ASP A 175 12.23 9.03 -52.51
N SER A 176 11.82 9.42 -51.31
CA SER A 176 10.81 8.69 -50.52
C SER A 176 9.95 9.64 -49.69
N ARG A 177 8.64 9.39 -49.71
CA ARG A 177 7.65 10.07 -48.86
C ARG A 177 6.73 9.05 -48.21
N SER A 178 6.32 9.30 -46.98
CA SER A 178 5.44 8.38 -46.23
C SER A 178 4.37 9.14 -45.49
N GLU A 179 3.12 8.80 -45.75
CA GLU A 179 1.99 9.25 -44.96
C GLU A 179 1.61 8.12 -44.00
N VAL A 180 1.70 8.39 -42.70
CA VAL A 180 1.29 7.46 -41.65
C VAL A 180 -0.07 7.92 -41.15
N ARG A 181 -1.00 7.01 -40.96
CA ARG A 181 -2.25 7.24 -40.25
C ARG A 181 -2.47 6.08 -39.29
N ILE A 182 -3.23 6.32 -38.22
CA ILE A 182 -3.58 5.28 -37.25
C ILE A 182 -5.09 5.06 -37.22
N LYS A 183 -5.47 3.79 -37.17
CA LYS A 183 -6.83 3.31 -36.98
C LYS A 183 -6.90 2.64 -35.62
N ILE A 184 -7.94 2.93 -34.84
CA ILE A 184 -8.24 2.28 -33.55
C ILE A 184 -9.62 1.66 -33.68
N GLY A 185 -9.70 0.33 -33.52
CA GLY A 185 -10.86 -0.47 -33.92
C GLY A 185 -11.19 -0.23 -35.40
N GLU A 186 -12.42 0.20 -35.66
CA GLU A 186 -12.87 0.54 -37.02
C GLU A 186 -12.68 2.02 -37.40
N SER A 187 -12.23 2.87 -36.47
CA SER A 187 -12.21 4.33 -36.65
C SER A 187 -10.82 4.88 -36.93
N MET A 188 -10.71 5.76 -37.94
CA MET A 188 -9.48 6.52 -38.18
C MET A 188 -9.31 7.63 -37.14
N VAL A 189 -8.11 7.74 -36.58
CA VAL A 189 -7.76 8.81 -35.64
C VAL A 189 -7.21 10.00 -36.43
N THR A 190 -8.08 10.89 -36.86
CA THR A 190 -7.73 12.04 -37.71
C THR A 190 -6.97 13.14 -36.97
N ASP A 191 -7.06 13.15 -35.64
CA ASP A 191 -6.45 14.10 -34.72
C ASP A 191 -5.13 13.61 -34.10
N ALA A 192 -4.61 12.47 -34.56
CA ALA A 192 -3.29 11.99 -34.16
C ALA A 192 -2.18 12.90 -34.69
N ARG A 193 -1.23 13.29 -33.84
CA ARG A 193 -0.06 14.07 -34.24
C ARG A 193 1.09 13.13 -34.54
N ILE A 194 1.68 13.27 -35.72
CA ILE A 194 2.75 12.39 -36.19
C ILE A 194 3.99 13.23 -36.41
N GLU A 195 4.99 12.99 -35.57
CA GLU A 195 6.28 13.67 -35.57
C GLU A 195 7.35 12.69 -36.06
N ARG A 196 8.05 13.04 -37.13
CA ARG A 196 9.12 12.19 -37.67
C ARG A 196 10.44 12.60 -37.06
N VAL A 197 10.83 11.89 -36.00
CA VAL A 197 11.91 12.30 -35.11
C VAL A 197 13.27 12.06 -35.76
N ARG A 198 13.46 10.90 -36.41
CA ARG A 198 14.73 10.46 -37.03
C ARG A 198 14.48 9.54 -38.22
N ALA A 199 15.55 9.19 -38.93
CA ALA A 199 15.50 8.14 -39.96
C ALA A 199 14.83 6.89 -39.37
N HIS A 200 13.83 6.36 -40.09
CA HIS A 200 13.04 5.19 -39.72
C HIS A 200 12.18 5.28 -38.45
N ILE A 201 12.08 6.44 -37.78
CA ILE A 201 11.35 6.58 -36.51
C ILE A 201 10.28 7.66 -36.61
N ALA A 202 9.04 7.25 -36.36
CA ALA A 202 7.89 8.13 -36.21
C ALA A 202 7.34 8.06 -34.79
N SER A 203 7.13 9.21 -34.17
CA SER A 203 6.44 9.37 -32.90
C SER A 203 4.99 9.79 -33.19
N ILE A 204 4.04 9.06 -32.62
CA ILE A 204 2.62 9.21 -32.87
C ILE A 204 1.94 9.50 -31.53
N ARG A 205 1.38 10.70 -31.40
CA ARG A 205 0.60 11.10 -30.23
C ARG A 205 -0.88 10.90 -30.51
N ILE A 206 -1.49 10.00 -29.75
CA ILE A 206 -2.92 9.69 -29.82
C ILE A 206 -3.63 10.49 -28.72
N PRO A 207 -4.63 11.31 -29.06
CA PRO A 207 -5.37 12.08 -28.07
C PRO A 207 -6.01 11.20 -27.00
N ALA A 208 -5.89 11.61 -25.74
CA ALA A 208 -6.39 10.81 -24.62
C ALA A 208 -7.88 10.46 -24.74
N ALA A 209 -8.68 11.40 -25.29
CA ALA A 209 -10.11 11.23 -25.55
C ALA A 209 -10.47 10.03 -26.44
N ARG A 210 -9.52 9.50 -27.24
CA ARG A 210 -9.75 8.35 -28.12
C ARG A 210 -9.64 7.01 -27.40
N LEU A 211 -8.73 6.90 -26.42
CA LEU A 211 -8.45 5.64 -25.72
C LEU A 211 -9.14 5.58 -24.35
N ARG A 212 -9.33 6.70 -23.64
CA ARG A 212 -9.96 6.73 -22.30
C ARG A 212 -11.33 6.06 -22.22
N PRO A 213 -12.26 6.22 -23.19
CA PRO A 213 -13.55 5.54 -23.15
C PRO A 213 -13.46 4.02 -23.29
N LEU A 214 -12.33 3.50 -23.81
CA LEU A 214 -12.09 2.08 -24.04
C LEU A 214 -11.41 1.40 -22.83
N VAL A 215 -10.95 2.18 -21.84
CA VAL A 215 -10.35 1.65 -20.62
C VAL A 215 -11.43 1.04 -19.74
N ALA A 216 -11.33 -0.25 -19.45
CA ALA A 216 -12.20 -0.90 -18.47
C ALA A 216 -11.74 -0.63 -17.04
N ASP A 217 -12.68 -0.70 -16.09
CA ASP A 217 -12.36 -0.40 -14.70
C ASP A 217 -11.51 -1.49 -14.06
N LYS A 218 -11.77 -2.79 -14.32
CA LYS A 218 -11.16 -3.91 -13.57
C LYS A 218 -10.37 -4.93 -14.41
N GLU A 219 -10.32 -4.77 -15.73
CA GLU A 219 -9.65 -5.70 -16.63
C GLU A 219 -8.74 -4.98 -17.63
N VAL A 220 -7.74 -5.71 -18.13
CA VAL A 220 -6.89 -5.23 -19.22
C VAL A 220 -7.64 -5.41 -20.52
N VAL A 221 -7.85 -4.32 -21.26
CA VAL A 221 -8.53 -4.34 -22.56
C VAL A 221 -7.50 -4.31 -23.67
N LEU A 222 -7.59 -5.26 -24.61
CA LEU A 222 -6.81 -5.24 -25.83
C LEU A 222 -7.62 -4.56 -26.93
N VAL A 223 -7.20 -3.36 -27.33
CA VAL A 223 -7.83 -2.60 -28.41
C VAL A 223 -7.08 -2.88 -29.70
N SER A 224 -7.79 -3.39 -30.71
CA SER A 224 -7.20 -3.55 -32.05
C SER A 224 -6.86 -2.19 -32.65
N ALA A 225 -5.70 -2.09 -33.27
CA ALA A 225 -5.26 -0.89 -33.97
C ALA A 225 -4.50 -1.28 -35.24
N SER A 226 -4.42 -0.38 -36.21
CA SER A 226 -3.55 -0.55 -37.36
C SER A 226 -2.90 0.76 -37.77
N PHE A 227 -1.67 0.66 -38.29
CA PHE A 227 -1.08 1.76 -39.04
C PHE A 227 -1.42 1.61 -40.51
N GLU A 228 -2.03 2.65 -41.09
CA GLU A 228 -2.26 2.78 -42.53
C GLU A 228 -1.18 3.67 -43.11
N ILE A 229 -0.26 3.06 -43.85
CA ILE A 229 0.98 3.70 -44.29
C ILE A 229 0.99 3.76 -45.82
N LYS A 230 0.91 4.96 -46.37
CA LYS A 230 1.06 5.20 -47.81
C LYS A 230 2.47 5.68 -48.09
N ARG A 231 3.28 4.84 -48.71
CA ARG A 231 4.66 5.15 -49.08
C ARG A 231 4.76 5.41 -50.57
N SER A 232 5.32 6.56 -50.93
CA SER A 232 5.63 6.92 -52.31
C SER A 232 7.15 6.92 -52.49
N THR A 233 7.67 6.09 -53.38
CA THR A 233 9.11 6.01 -53.71
C THR A 233 9.33 6.37 -55.17
N ARG A 234 10.46 7.03 -55.47
CA ARG A 234 10.90 7.24 -56.85
C ARG A 234 11.66 6.00 -57.33
N GLU A 235 11.06 5.25 -58.24
CA GLU A 235 11.67 4.07 -58.85
C GLU A 235 12.01 4.35 -60.33
N GLY A 236 13.15 3.86 -60.83
CA GLY A 236 13.57 3.99 -62.23
C GLY A 236 15.02 4.47 -62.40
N ALA A 237 15.57 4.30 -63.60
CA ALA A 237 16.93 4.72 -63.94
C ALA A 237 17.01 6.24 -64.17
N TRP A 238 17.92 6.90 -63.45
CA TRP A 238 18.35 8.32 -63.46
C TRP A 238 17.42 9.39 -64.09
N LEU A 239 17.09 9.30 -65.39
CA LEU A 239 16.25 10.27 -66.12
C LEU A 239 14.74 9.92 -66.15
N TRP A 240 14.34 8.70 -65.76
CA TRP A 240 12.96 8.20 -65.88
C TRP A 240 12.35 7.78 -64.52
N LYS A 241 12.80 8.38 -63.41
CA LYS A 241 12.26 8.10 -62.07
C LYS A 241 10.77 8.44 -62.02
N LYS A 242 9.91 7.44 -61.82
CA LYS A 242 8.46 7.63 -61.60
C LYS A 242 8.14 7.37 -60.13
N TRP A 243 7.18 8.14 -59.59
CA TRP A 243 6.64 7.85 -58.27
C TRP A 243 5.81 6.56 -58.33
N ARG A 244 6.08 5.64 -57.42
CA ARG A 244 5.22 4.51 -57.14
C ARG A 244 4.72 4.60 -55.72
N THR A 245 3.39 4.57 -55.56
CA THR A 245 2.74 4.61 -54.26
C THR A 245 2.27 3.21 -53.89
N ARG A 246 2.63 2.75 -52.70
CA ARG A 246 2.17 1.49 -52.11
C ARG A 246 1.52 1.80 -50.76
N SER A 247 0.47 1.05 -50.44
CA SER A 247 -0.23 1.18 -49.17
C SER A 247 0.02 -0.08 -48.35
N TYR A 248 0.31 0.10 -47.06
CA TYR A 248 0.58 -0.96 -46.11
C TYR A 248 -0.34 -0.80 -44.91
N SER A 249 -0.94 -1.89 -44.45
CA SER A 249 -1.69 -1.93 -43.20
C SER A 249 -0.97 -2.83 -42.21
N VAL A 250 -0.57 -2.28 -41.07
CA VAL A 250 0.15 -3.04 -40.03
C VAL A 250 -0.73 -3.14 -38.79
N PRO A 251 -1.37 -4.30 -38.55
CA PRO A 251 -2.21 -4.50 -37.39
C PRO A 251 -1.36 -4.70 -36.13
N PHE A 252 -1.84 -4.16 -35.01
CA PHE A 252 -1.29 -4.36 -33.68
C PHE A 252 -2.42 -4.25 -32.63
N ALA A 253 -2.08 -4.52 -31.37
CA ALA A 253 -3.01 -4.34 -30.26
C ALA A 253 -2.43 -3.37 -29.25
N ILE A 254 -3.25 -2.44 -28.76
CA ILE A 254 -2.94 -1.57 -27.64
C ILE A 254 -3.51 -2.22 -26.39
N ALA A 255 -2.66 -2.52 -25.41
CA ALA A 255 -3.07 -3.00 -24.11
C ALA A 255 -3.36 -1.82 -23.19
N LEU A 256 -4.64 -1.62 -22.87
CA LEU A 256 -5.11 -0.62 -21.91
C LEU A 256 -5.24 -1.27 -20.54
N TYR A 257 -4.40 -0.87 -19.58
CA TYR A 257 -4.48 -1.35 -18.21
C TYR A 257 -5.74 -0.85 -17.52
N SER A 258 -6.28 -1.70 -16.62
CA SER A 258 -7.42 -1.34 -15.79
C SER A 258 -7.12 -0.12 -14.92
N ARG A 259 -8.14 0.69 -14.67
CA ARG A 259 -8.05 1.74 -13.63
C ARG A 259 -7.84 1.16 -12.24
N TYR A 260 -8.34 -0.05 -12.01
CA TYR A 260 -8.22 -0.79 -10.78
C TYR A 260 -6.76 -1.17 -10.52
N ALA A 261 -6.24 -0.71 -9.39
CA ALA A 261 -4.90 -1.00 -8.91
C ALA A 261 -4.87 -2.21 -7.99
N GLY A 262 -5.96 -2.51 -7.29
CA GLY A 262 -6.04 -3.63 -6.35
C GLY A 262 -7.16 -3.47 -5.32
N SER A 263 -7.21 -4.37 -4.36
CA SER A 263 -8.12 -4.28 -3.22
C SER A 263 -7.42 -4.66 -1.93
N GLY A 264 -8.07 -4.32 -0.83
CA GLY A 264 -7.56 -4.63 0.50
C GLY A 264 -8.63 -4.65 1.56
N ALA A 265 -8.17 -4.94 2.77
CA ALA A 265 -8.95 -4.95 3.98
C ALA A 265 -8.35 -4.01 5.00
N THR A 266 -9.21 -3.45 5.84
CA THR A 266 -8.85 -2.65 7.00
C THR A 266 -9.27 -3.39 8.25
N GLU A 267 -8.39 -3.44 9.23
CA GLU A 267 -8.64 -3.98 10.55
C GLU A 267 -8.39 -2.87 11.57
N ALA A 268 -9.46 -2.32 12.13
CA ALA A 268 -9.37 -1.34 13.20
C ALA A 268 -9.74 -1.99 14.54
N LYS A 269 -9.00 -1.70 15.62
CA LYS A 269 -9.38 -2.12 16.98
C LYS A 269 -9.96 -0.94 17.73
N GLN A 270 -11.16 -1.14 18.26
CA GLN A 270 -11.88 -0.16 19.06
C GLN A 270 -11.89 -0.60 20.53
N PRO A 271 -11.56 0.30 21.48
CA PRO A 271 -11.63 -0.01 22.89
C PRO A 271 -13.09 -0.22 23.31
N ARG A 272 -13.36 -1.31 24.03
CA ARG A 272 -14.66 -1.58 24.64
C ARG A 272 -14.57 -1.28 26.13
N TYR A 273 -15.42 -0.37 26.61
CA TYR A 273 -15.46 0.01 28.02
C TYR A 273 -16.64 -0.65 28.75
N GLY A 274 -16.43 -0.96 30.02
CA GLY A 274 -17.42 -1.61 30.87
C GLY A 274 -17.14 -1.39 32.35
N TRP A 275 -18.15 -1.66 33.17
CA TRP A 275 -18.04 -1.61 34.63
C TRP A 275 -17.33 -2.86 35.15
N VAL A 276 -16.17 -2.68 35.77
CA VAL A 276 -15.37 -3.74 36.39
C VAL A 276 -15.35 -3.55 37.90
N ARG A 277 -15.52 -4.64 38.67
CA ARG A 277 -15.44 -4.58 40.12
C ARG A 277 -14.02 -4.27 40.57
N VAL A 278 -13.88 -3.35 41.50
CA VAL A 278 -12.64 -3.01 42.21
C VAL A 278 -12.85 -3.16 43.71
N ASP A 279 -11.83 -2.86 44.50
CA ASP A 279 -11.89 -3.00 45.95
C ASP A 279 -13.06 -2.21 46.55
N PRO A 280 -13.78 -2.80 47.52
CA PRO A 280 -14.90 -2.12 48.16
C PRO A 280 -14.42 -0.95 49.01
N GLU A 281 -15.21 0.11 49.04
CA GLU A 281 -14.95 1.26 49.89
C GLU A 281 -15.62 1.08 51.25
N ARG A 282 -15.01 1.65 52.27
CA ARG A 282 -15.45 1.50 53.66
C ARG A 282 -15.34 2.81 54.41
N ALA A 283 -16.30 3.07 55.28
CA ALA A 283 -16.26 4.17 56.23
C ALA A 283 -16.69 3.64 57.60
N ALA A 284 -15.93 3.93 58.64
CA ALA A 284 -16.22 3.49 60.00
C ALA A 284 -16.29 4.68 60.97
N THR A 285 -17.07 4.54 62.02
CA THR A 285 -17.12 5.51 63.12
C THR A 285 -17.46 4.81 64.43
N THR A 286 -16.89 5.32 65.51
CA THR A 286 -17.32 4.98 66.87
C THR A 286 -18.37 5.99 67.32
N THR A 287 -19.43 5.50 67.95
CA THR A 287 -20.48 6.36 68.53
C THR A 287 -20.10 6.84 69.93
N GLY A 288 -20.69 7.95 70.37
CA GLY A 288 -20.50 8.46 71.73
C GLY A 288 -21.07 7.52 72.79
N ASN A 289 -20.62 7.70 74.03
CA ASN A 289 -21.21 7.01 75.18
C ASN A 289 -22.49 7.71 75.60
N HIS A 290 -23.62 7.02 75.52
CA HIS A 290 -24.93 7.57 75.92
C HIS A 290 -25.30 7.21 77.37
N HIS A 291 -24.36 6.63 78.12
CA HIS A 291 -24.49 6.31 79.56
C HIS A 291 -25.69 5.45 79.93
N CYS A 292 -26.31 4.75 78.99
CA CYS A 292 -27.35 3.79 79.32
C CYS A 292 -26.73 2.52 79.92
N GLU A 293 -27.09 2.26 81.18
CA GLU A 293 -26.59 1.11 81.95
C GLU A 293 -27.50 -0.12 81.84
N SER A 294 -28.82 0.06 81.82
CA SER A 294 -29.79 -1.02 81.57
C SER A 294 -31.16 -0.45 81.14
N ASN A 295 -31.85 -1.14 80.22
CA ASN A 295 -33.20 -0.79 79.72
C ASN A 295 -33.37 0.63 79.15
N CYS A 296 -32.77 0.91 77.99
CA CYS A 296 -32.83 2.23 77.34
C CYS A 296 -34.13 2.48 76.54
N ARG A 297 -35.26 1.86 76.91
CA ARG A 297 -36.56 2.15 76.28
C ARG A 297 -36.99 3.55 76.72
N HIS A 298 -37.24 4.45 75.76
CA HIS A 298 -37.68 5.84 75.97
C HIS A 298 -36.62 6.85 76.43
N GLU A 299 -35.32 6.51 76.35
CA GLU A 299 -34.28 7.50 76.66
C GLU A 299 -34.21 8.65 75.65
N ARG A 300 -34.07 9.89 76.15
CA ARG A 300 -33.87 11.10 75.35
C ARG A 300 -32.49 11.17 74.68
N THR A 301 -31.57 10.26 75.04
CA THR A 301 -30.18 10.20 74.57
C THR A 301 -30.02 9.60 73.16
N ARG A 302 -31.14 9.19 72.52
CA ARG A 302 -31.16 8.68 71.14
C ARG A 302 -30.55 9.68 70.17
N THR A 303 -29.32 9.37 69.77
CA THR A 303 -28.52 10.21 68.87
C THR A 303 -28.45 9.57 67.50
N GLY A 304 -28.71 10.37 66.46
CA GLY A 304 -28.60 9.93 65.06
C GLY A 304 -27.20 10.11 64.53
N TYR A 305 -26.68 9.07 63.88
CA TYR A 305 -25.39 9.03 63.23
C TYR A 305 -25.56 8.78 61.73
N SER A 306 -24.59 9.23 60.94
CA SER A 306 -24.52 8.88 59.52
C SER A 306 -23.09 8.59 59.09
N LEU A 307 -22.94 7.53 58.29
CA LEU A 307 -21.71 7.23 57.56
C LEU A 307 -21.96 7.50 56.08
N THR A 308 -20.96 8.05 55.40
CA THR A 308 -21.02 8.33 53.96
C THR A 308 -19.77 7.79 53.28
N ILE A 309 -19.96 7.12 52.14
CA ILE A 309 -18.90 6.79 51.19
C ILE A 309 -19.16 7.60 49.92
N LYS A 310 -18.10 8.17 49.33
CA LYS A 310 -18.14 8.84 48.03
C LYS A 310 -17.05 8.29 47.12
N VAL A 311 -17.38 8.10 45.86
CA VAL A 311 -16.41 7.74 44.82
C VAL A 311 -16.42 8.78 43.69
N PRO A 312 -15.29 8.97 42.97
CA PRO A 312 -15.24 9.86 41.81
C PRO A 312 -16.25 9.44 40.73
N SER A 313 -17.07 10.39 40.26
CA SER A 313 -18.00 10.16 39.16
C SER A 313 -18.34 11.49 38.50
N THR A 314 -18.32 11.53 37.17
CA THR A 314 -18.75 12.70 36.39
C THR A 314 -20.26 12.78 36.17
N GLN A 315 -21.00 11.71 36.50
CA GLN A 315 -22.44 11.57 36.25
C GLN A 315 -22.86 11.74 34.78
N GLN A 316 -21.92 11.64 33.84
CA GLN A 316 -22.20 11.77 32.41
C GLN A 316 -22.82 10.48 31.84
N SER A 317 -23.60 10.64 30.77
CA SER A 317 -24.14 9.54 29.98
C SER A 317 -23.78 9.76 28.50
N PRO A 318 -22.92 8.92 27.91
CA PRO A 318 -22.28 7.74 28.49
C PRO A 318 -21.22 8.09 29.57
N PRO A 319 -20.88 7.15 30.48
CA PRO A 319 -19.79 7.32 31.45
C PRO A 319 -18.44 7.50 30.76
N ILE A 320 -17.50 8.17 31.43
CA ILE A 320 -16.13 8.34 30.94
C ILE A 320 -15.15 7.41 31.65
N SER A 321 -13.97 7.18 31.06
CA SER A 321 -12.94 6.32 31.63
C SER A 321 -12.59 6.75 33.07
N ASN A 322 -12.50 5.77 33.97
CA ASN A 322 -12.26 5.92 35.41
C ASN A 322 -13.43 6.48 36.24
N ASP A 323 -14.61 6.71 35.67
CA ASP A 323 -15.81 6.92 36.48
C ASP A 323 -16.04 5.72 37.40
N ARG A 324 -16.40 5.98 38.66
CA ARG A 324 -16.73 4.93 39.64
C ARG A 324 -18.18 5.03 40.08
N ARG A 325 -18.75 3.88 40.44
CA ARG A 325 -20.07 3.79 41.07
C ARG A 325 -20.09 2.78 42.19
N LEU A 326 -20.96 3.03 43.15
CA LEU A 326 -21.21 2.17 44.32
C LEU A 326 -22.37 1.21 44.05
N ARG A 327 -22.27 0.01 44.60
CA ARG A 327 -23.29 -1.04 44.54
C ARG A 327 -23.43 -1.69 45.91
N LYS A 328 -24.65 -2.16 46.22
CA LYS A 328 -24.95 -2.96 47.41
C LYS A 328 -24.33 -2.39 48.71
N PRO A 329 -24.68 -1.16 49.12
CA PRO A 329 -24.19 -0.62 50.39
C PRO A 329 -24.76 -1.43 51.56
N VAL A 330 -23.92 -1.75 52.54
CA VAL A 330 -24.26 -2.51 53.74
C VAL A 330 -23.73 -1.76 54.96
N LEU A 331 -24.61 -1.49 55.92
CA LEU A 331 -24.27 -0.87 57.20
C LEU A 331 -24.36 -1.94 58.29
N ARG A 332 -23.29 -2.10 59.08
CA ARG A 332 -23.23 -3.08 60.18
C ARG A 332 -22.56 -2.49 61.41
N CYS A 333 -22.98 -2.95 62.58
CA CYS A 333 -22.25 -2.76 63.83
C CYS A 333 -21.16 -3.84 63.91
N ILE A 334 -19.92 -3.44 64.16
CA ILE A 334 -18.75 -4.33 64.15
C ILE A 334 -18.14 -4.55 65.54
N SER A 335 -18.39 -3.65 66.48
CA SER A 335 -17.89 -3.77 67.87
C SER A 335 -18.80 -3.05 68.87
N GLY A 336 -18.73 -3.47 70.13
CA GLY A 336 -19.60 -3.00 71.22
C GLY A 336 -20.90 -3.81 71.36
N PRO A 337 -21.93 -3.30 72.06
CA PRO A 337 -23.21 -3.98 72.21
C PRO A 337 -24.06 -3.95 70.92
N CYS A 338 -23.60 -4.62 69.86
CA CYS A 338 -24.22 -4.68 68.53
C CYS A 338 -25.57 -5.44 68.48
N GLY A 339 -26.04 -5.99 69.60
CA GLY A 339 -27.41 -6.49 69.79
C GLY A 339 -28.22 -5.64 70.79
N GLY A 340 -27.65 -4.53 71.26
CA GLY A 340 -28.22 -3.64 72.25
C GLY A 340 -29.12 -2.57 71.64
N TRP A 341 -29.06 -1.38 72.23
CA TRP A 341 -29.98 -0.28 71.95
C TRP A 341 -29.53 0.61 70.78
N HIS A 342 -29.78 0.12 69.58
CA HIS A 342 -29.54 0.84 68.32
C HIS A 342 -30.61 0.48 67.27
N LYS A 343 -30.70 1.28 66.22
CA LYS A 343 -31.58 1.00 65.07
C LYS A 343 -31.00 1.55 63.78
N VAL A 344 -30.77 0.67 62.80
CA VAL A 344 -30.50 1.10 61.42
C VAL A 344 -31.77 1.74 60.86
N LYS A 345 -31.66 2.98 60.38
CA LYS A 345 -32.78 3.72 59.78
C LYS A 345 -32.88 3.43 58.29
N THR A 346 -31.81 3.69 57.56
CA THR A 346 -31.79 3.56 56.10
C THR A 346 -30.37 3.41 55.59
N VAL A 347 -30.22 2.68 54.49
CA VAL A 347 -29.00 2.60 53.68
C VAL A 347 -29.43 2.79 52.24
N TYR A 348 -28.90 3.81 51.57
CA TYR A 348 -29.28 4.13 50.19
C TYR A 348 -28.10 4.66 49.38
N LEU A 349 -28.26 4.61 48.06
CA LEU A 349 -27.37 5.22 47.07
C LEU A 349 -27.99 6.52 46.56
N SER A 350 -27.15 7.50 46.26
CA SER A 350 -27.52 8.81 45.73
C SER A 350 -26.48 9.28 44.71
N GLU A 351 -26.72 10.43 44.06
CA GLU A 351 -25.76 11.06 43.14
C GLU A 351 -25.37 10.13 41.97
N GLY A 352 -26.34 9.46 41.33
CA GLY A 352 -26.06 8.51 40.24
C GLY A 352 -25.31 7.25 40.69
N ASN A 353 -25.47 6.87 41.97
CA ASN A 353 -24.72 5.81 42.66
C ASN A 353 -23.26 6.17 42.99
N SER A 354 -22.82 7.42 42.90
CA SER A 354 -21.47 7.81 43.36
C SER A 354 -21.37 7.98 44.89
N ARG A 355 -22.51 8.03 45.59
CA ARG A 355 -22.57 8.26 47.04
C ARG A 355 -23.45 7.26 47.75
N ALA A 356 -22.92 6.60 48.78
CA ALA A 356 -23.68 5.75 49.69
C ALA A 356 -23.82 6.44 51.05
N THR A 357 -25.01 6.36 51.65
CA THR A 357 -25.27 6.92 52.97
C THR A 357 -26.00 5.90 53.84
N GLY A 358 -25.43 5.59 55.00
CA GLY A 358 -26.02 4.76 56.03
C GLY A 358 -26.37 5.61 57.24
N LYS A 359 -27.64 5.64 57.64
CA LYS A 359 -28.13 6.36 58.83
C LYS A 359 -28.60 5.37 59.87
N PHE A 360 -28.22 5.61 61.12
CA PHE A 360 -28.56 4.75 62.25
C PHE A 360 -28.63 5.57 63.53
N ASP A 361 -29.34 5.07 64.52
CA ASP A 361 -29.42 5.68 65.84
C ASP A 361 -28.80 4.76 66.89
N VAL A 362 -28.15 5.36 67.89
CA VAL A 362 -27.58 4.65 69.04
C VAL A 362 -27.99 5.39 70.32
N TRP A 363 -28.31 4.62 71.36
CA TRP A 363 -28.58 5.11 72.72
C TRP A 363 -28.04 4.14 73.78
N SER A 364 -26.98 3.40 73.43
CA SER A 364 -26.24 2.50 74.32
C SER A 364 -24.86 3.04 74.67
N ARG A 365 -24.06 2.21 75.36
CA ARG A 365 -22.58 2.34 75.38
C ARG A 365 -22.02 2.41 73.94
N PRO A 366 -20.78 2.94 73.77
CA PRO A 366 -20.16 3.10 72.46
C PRO A 366 -20.22 1.83 71.63
N THR A 367 -20.66 1.98 70.38
CA THR A 367 -20.63 0.95 69.34
C THR A 367 -19.84 1.46 68.15
N GLU A 368 -19.13 0.55 67.49
CA GLU A 368 -18.42 0.84 66.25
C GLU A 368 -19.24 0.36 65.06
N TRP A 369 -19.38 1.22 64.06
CA TRP A 369 -20.20 0.99 62.88
C TRP A 369 -19.35 1.12 61.63
N GLU A 370 -19.64 0.26 60.65
CA GLU A 370 -18.98 0.25 59.35
C GLU A 370 -20.04 0.25 58.25
N LEU A 371 -19.93 1.22 57.35
CA LEU A 371 -20.60 1.22 56.06
C LEU A 371 -19.60 0.66 55.04
N THR A 372 -20.00 -0.35 54.27
CA THR A 372 -19.24 -0.91 53.17
C THR A 372 -20.06 -0.84 51.89
N ALA A 373 -19.44 -0.55 50.74
CA ALA A 373 -20.10 -0.63 49.45
C ALA A 373 -19.16 -1.25 48.39
N GLN A 374 -19.71 -2.06 47.49
CA GLN A 374 -18.96 -2.56 46.33
C GLN A 374 -18.70 -1.40 45.38
N VAL A 375 -17.51 -1.34 44.80
CA VAL A 375 -17.16 -0.33 43.80
C VAL A 375 -17.03 -1.00 42.43
N GLU A 376 -17.61 -0.36 41.43
CA GLU A 376 -17.34 -0.67 40.03
C GLU A 376 -16.67 0.56 39.39
N SER A 377 -15.61 0.32 38.62
CA SER A 377 -14.87 1.33 37.84
C SER A 377 -15.14 1.13 36.35
N TYR A 378 -15.43 2.21 35.62
CA TYR A 378 -15.63 2.18 34.18
C TYR A 378 -14.29 2.22 33.47
N GLN A 379 -13.87 1.07 32.95
CA GLN A 379 -12.55 0.90 32.37
C GLN A 379 -12.61 0.04 31.10
N MET A 380 -11.52 0.01 30.36
CA MET A 380 -11.40 -0.84 29.18
C MET A 380 -11.49 -2.32 29.60
N VAL A 381 -12.46 -3.04 29.03
CA VAL A 381 -12.68 -4.47 29.26
C VAL A 381 -12.23 -5.34 28.10
N GLY A 382 -11.81 -4.72 26.99
CA GLY A 382 -11.27 -5.41 25.82
C GLY A 382 -11.26 -4.52 24.60
N GLU A 383 -11.02 -5.13 23.45
CA GLU A 383 -11.06 -4.47 22.15
C GLU A 383 -12.03 -5.21 21.23
N THR A 384 -12.64 -4.49 20.28
CA THR A 384 -13.47 -5.07 19.22
C THR A 384 -12.83 -4.75 17.88
N THR A 385 -12.69 -5.77 17.04
CA THR A 385 -12.17 -5.60 15.68
C THR A 385 -13.29 -5.16 14.75
N VAL A 386 -13.06 -4.06 14.04
CA VAL A 386 -13.93 -3.51 13.01
C VAL A 386 -13.27 -3.75 11.65
N PRO A 387 -13.73 -4.75 10.87
CA PRO A 387 -13.22 -5.00 9.54
C PRO A 387 -13.82 -4.00 8.54
N GLY A 388 -13.05 -3.69 7.50
CA GLY A 388 -13.51 -2.95 6.33
C GLY A 388 -12.85 -3.47 5.06
N MET A 389 -13.44 -3.16 3.91
CA MET A 389 -12.91 -3.52 2.59
C MET A 389 -12.79 -2.26 1.76
N PHE A 390 -11.77 -2.20 0.90
CA PHE A 390 -11.59 -1.06 -0.01
C PHE A 390 -11.04 -1.51 -1.36
N GLU A 391 -11.32 -0.70 -2.37
CA GLU A 391 -10.76 -0.82 -3.71
C GLU A 391 -9.79 0.34 -3.96
N LEU A 392 -8.68 0.03 -4.62
CA LEU A 392 -7.67 0.99 -5.04
C LEU A 392 -7.75 1.16 -6.55
N TYR A 393 -7.61 2.40 -6.98
CA TYR A 393 -7.54 2.78 -8.38
C TYR A 393 -6.28 3.62 -8.60
N TYR A 394 -5.62 3.45 -9.75
CA TYR A 394 -4.47 4.26 -10.13
C TYR A 394 -4.89 5.72 -10.27
N GLU A 395 -4.03 6.63 -9.82
CA GLU A 395 -4.23 8.09 -9.89
C GLU A 395 -5.49 8.63 -9.17
N ARG A 396 -6.27 7.76 -8.52
CA ARG A 396 -7.40 8.13 -7.67
C ARG A 396 -7.06 7.95 -6.22
N THR A 397 -7.67 8.80 -5.42
CA THR A 397 -7.54 8.80 -3.99
C THR A 397 -8.67 7.96 -3.37
N THR A 398 -8.30 6.88 -2.68
CA THR A 398 -9.25 6.08 -1.90
C THR A 398 -9.24 6.58 -0.45
N THR A 399 -10.40 6.97 0.06
CA THR A 399 -10.56 7.36 1.47
C THR A 399 -11.16 6.20 2.24
N ILE A 400 -10.48 5.79 3.31
CA ILE A 400 -10.93 4.77 4.26
C ILE A 400 -11.34 5.51 5.53
N GLU A 401 -12.59 5.30 5.95
CA GLU A 401 -13.09 5.80 7.23
C GLU A 401 -12.87 4.76 8.33
N VAL A 402 -12.22 5.17 9.41
CA VAL A 402 -11.99 4.31 10.59
C VAL A 402 -12.56 4.97 11.84
N PRO A 403 -12.99 4.19 12.86
CA PRO A 403 -13.54 4.74 14.09
C PRO A 403 -12.60 5.78 14.74
N ALA A 404 -13.15 6.87 15.27
CA ALA A 404 -12.37 7.97 15.84
C ALA A 404 -11.51 7.51 17.04
N GLU A 405 -12.10 6.61 17.81
CA GLU A 405 -11.59 5.95 19.01
C GLU A 405 -10.71 4.73 18.72
N ALA A 406 -10.41 4.41 17.46
CA ALA A 406 -9.55 3.27 17.14
C ALA A 406 -8.15 3.42 17.76
N THR A 407 -7.74 2.41 18.53
CA THR A 407 -6.40 2.32 19.16
C THR A 407 -5.36 1.78 18.19
N PHE A 408 -5.80 0.96 17.23
CA PHE A 408 -4.96 0.33 16.23
C PHE A 408 -5.69 0.30 14.89
N VAL A 409 -4.97 0.53 13.80
CA VAL A 409 -5.48 0.37 12.44
C VAL A 409 -4.42 -0.30 11.57
N LYS A 410 -4.77 -1.43 10.99
CA LYS A 410 -3.99 -2.15 10.00
C LYS A 410 -4.73 -2.12 8.66
N ILE A 411 -4.00 -1.82 7.61
CA ILE A 411 -4.50 -1.81 6.23
C ILE A 411 -3.63 -2.79 5.46
N SER A 412 -4.23 -3.79 4.84
CA SER A 412 -3.52 -4.76 4.01
C SER A 412 -4.20 -4.90 2.67
N GLY A 413 -3.45 -5.24 1.64
CA GLY A 413 -4.02 -5.43 0.32
C GLY A 413 -3.07 -6.06 -0.68
N GLN A 414 -3.59 -6.29 -1.88
CA GLN A 414 -2.87 -6.85 -2.99
C GLN A 414 -3.19 -6.07 -4.26
N LEU A 415 -2.13 -5.61 -4.94
CA LEU A 415 -2.24 -4.95 -6.23
C LEU A 415 -2.48 -5.97 -7.35
N VAL A 416 -2.98 -5.50 -8.50
CA VAL A 416 -3.14 -6.31 -9.73
C VAL A 416 -1.82 -6.90 -10.20
N THR A 417 -0.69 -6.26 -9.87
CA THR A 417 0.67 -6.74 -10.09
C THR A 417 1.08 -7.89 -9.15
N LYS A 418 0.16 -8.37 -8.30
CA LYS A 418 0.38 -9.34 -7.22
C LYS A 418 1.28 -8.86 -6.08
N GLN A 419 1.70 -7.60 -6.09
CA GLN A 419 2.43 -7.01 -4.97
C GLN A 419 1.50 -6.85 -3.77
N ARG A 420 1.92 -7.36 -2.62
CA ARG A 420 1.21 -7.21 -1.35
C ARG A 420 1.74 -6.00 -0.61
N PHE A 421 0.86 -5.31 0.12
CA PHE A 421 1.25 -4.24 1.03
C PHE A 421 0.53 -4.41 2.36
N GLU A 422 1.19 -3.96 3.41
CA GLU A 422 0.64 -3.88 4.76
C GLU A 422 1.10 -2.57 5.37
N LEU A 423 0.17 -1.87 6.02
CA LEU A 423 0.35 -0.56 6.62
C LEU A 423 -0.25 -0.60 8.00
N VAL A 424 0.56 -0.29 9.01
CA VAL A 424 0.10 -0.09 10.39
C VAL A 424 0.14 1.40 10.66
N VAL A 425 -1.01 2.01 10.97
CA VAL A 425 -1.11 3.45 11.20
C VAL A 425 -0.32 3.81 12.46
N GLY A 426 0.69 4.68 12.30
CA GLY A 426 1.62 5.05 13.37
C GLY A 426 3.05 4.56 13.14
N GLU A 427 3.26 3.67 12.18
CA GLU A 427 4.59 3.24 11.74
C GLU A 427 5.00 3.94 10.43
N THR A 428 6.32 4.06 10.19
CA THR A 428 6.85 4.64 8.95
C THR A 428 6.50 3.75 7.76
N ILE A 429 5.92 4.35 6.73
CA ILE A 429 5.36 3.63 5.59
C ILE A 429 6.42 3.44 4.50
N THR A 430 6.66 2.19 4.10
CA THR A 430 7.52 1.84 2.95
C THR A 430 6.75 0.95 1.98
N GLY A 431 6.42 1.45 0.78
CA GLY A 431 5.71 0.67 -0.25
C GLY A 431 5.23 1.50 -1.44
N PRO A 432 4.60 0.87 -2.46
CA PRO A 432 4.12 1.53 -3.68
C PRO A 432 2.84 2.36 -3.49
N VAL A 433 2.27 2.38 -2.27
CA VAL A 433 1.06 3.13 -1.91
C VAL A 433 1.47 4.32 -1.06
N GLN A 434 1.12 5.52 -1.51
CA GLN A 434 1.28 6.73 -0.70
C GLN A 434 0.11 6.82 0.26
N VAL A 435 0.40 7.13 1.52
CA VAL A 435 -0.58 7.22 2.58
C VAL A 435 -0.49 8.59 3.21
N THR A 436 -1.63 9.28 3.28
CA THR A 436 -1.76 10.52 4.04
C THR A 436 -2.79 10.31 5.14
N LEU A 437 -2.37 10.54 6.37
CA LEU A 437 -3.23 10.50 7.55
C LEU A 437 -3.76 11.92 7.78
N ASP A 438 -5.06 12.14 7.60
CA ASP A 438 -5.68 13.38 8.07
C ASP A 438 -6.11 13.18 9.52
N THR A 439 -5.28 13.66 10.44
CA THR A 439 -5.53 13.63 11.88
C THR A 439 -6.11 14.94 12.41
N ARG A 440 -6.50 15.88 11.54
CA ARG A 440 -7.04 17.18 12.00
C ARG A 440 -8.24 16.91 12.90
N GLY A 441 -8.15 17.39 14.15
CA GLY A 441 -8.95 16.97 15.30
C GLY A 441 -10.41 17.39 15.27
N GLN A 442 -11.13 17.04 14.20
CA GLN A 442 -12.56 17.13 14.15
C GLN A 442 -13.18 15.90 14.84
N PRO A 443 -14.24 16.10 15.64
CA PRO A 443 -15.02 14.98 16.18
C PRO A 443 -15.67 14.22 15.01
N GLY A 444 -15.12 13.06 14.66
CA GLY A 444 -15.60 12.24 13.54
C GLY A 444 -14.66 11.08 13.22
N PRO A 445 -15.07 10.16 12.33
CA PRO A 445 -14.22 9.06 11.89
C PRO A 445 -12.90 9.61 11.31
N ARG A 446 -11.79 8.97 11.66
CA ARG A 446 -10.49 9.33 11.06
C ARG A 446 -10.50 8.89 9.61
N ARG A 447 -9.90 9.71 8.74
CA ARG A 447 -9.83 9.45 7.30
C ARG A 447 -8.41 9.10 6.92
N ILE A 448 -8.24 7.91 6.37
CA ILE A 448 -6.96 7.44 5.84
C ILE A 448 -7.05 7.48 4.33
N THR A 449 -6.11 8.20 3.73
CA THR A 449 -6.12 8.46 2.30
C THR A 449 -5.04 7.63 1.64
N LEU A 450 -5.41 6.75 0.71
CA LEU A 450 -4.51 5.90 -0.06
C LEU A 450 -4.47 6.36 -1.52
N ARG A 451 -3.28 6.39 -2.11
CA ARG A 451 -3.09 6.57 -3.55
C ARG A 451 -2.12 5.52 -4.08
N ALA A 452 -2.55 4.74 -5.07
CA ALA A 452 -1.70 3.78 -5.76
C ALA A 452 -0.93 4.49 -6.87
N ALA A 453 0.40 4.35 -6.88
CA ALA A 453 1.21 4.81 -8.01
C ALA A 453 1.04 3.86 -9.21
N PRO A 454 0.97 4.37 -10.44
CA PRO A 454 0.98 3.54 -11.64
C PRO A 454 2.27 2.71 -11.71
N PRO A 455 2.22 1.47 -12.23
CA PRO A 455 3.42 0.69 -12.47
C PRO A 455 4.35 1.44 -13.44
N GLN A 456 5.56 1.74 -12.97
CA GLN A 456 6.66 2.28 -13.77
C GLN A 456 7.46 1.18 -14.44
#